data_AF-A0A142L5M3-F1
#
_entry.id   AF-A0A142L5M3-F1
#
_cell.length_a   1.000
_cell.length_b   1.000
_cell.length_c   1.000
_cell.angle_alpha   90.00
_cell.angle_beta   90.00
_cell.angle_gamma   90.00
#
_symmetry.space_group_name_H-M   'P 1'
#
loop_
_entity.id
_entity.type
_entity.pdbx_description
1 polymer ?
#
loop_
_entity_poly.entity_id
_entity_poly.type
_entity_poly.pdbx_seq_one_letter_code
_entity_poly.pdbx_strand_id
1 'polypeptide(L)'
;MNIYLLNTTIEGKETLLLSIINPEIDTEAKLTAKAIVGFVLDTNKPISTENVRLNPTFIDHFHKTIVFFAQFNDGIIHLVEQQQNGFVYINDLRNKAEKEVRKEDIIGSFEVKNGELIHNSYQPNRAYKMITADGAFVLQPELEALLYSTAY
;
A
#
# COMPACT_ATOMS: atom_id res chain seq x y z
N MET A 1 -6.43 -3.62 -7.23
CA MET A 1 -5.55 -2.47 -7.36
C MET A 1 -5.01 -2.34 -8.78
N ASN A 2 -5.37 -1.25 -9.45
CA ASN A 2 -4.72 -0.82 -10.68
C ASN A 2 -3.64 0.20 -10.33
N ILE A 3 -2.42 0.01 -10.83
CA ILE A 3 -1.37 1.02 -10.79
C ILE A 3 -1.14 1.49 -12.23
N TYR A 4 -1.25 2.80 -12.42
CA TYR A 4 -1.12 3.44 -13.71
C TYR A 4 0.29 3.99 -13.91
N LEU A 5 0.80 3.83 -15.13
CA LEU A 5 2.04 4.44 -15.57
C LEU A 5 1.69 5.73 -16.32
N LEU A 6 2.10 6.88 -15.77
CA LEU A 6 1.77 8.20 -16.32
C LEU A 6 3.03 8.91 -16.79
N ASN A 7 2.94 9.56 -17.95
CA ASN A 7 3.96 10.50 -18.42
C ASN A 7 3.78 11.85 -17.73
N THR A 8 4.88 12.43 -17.26
CA THR A 8 4.92 13.80 -16.76
C THR A 8 6.22 14.48 -17.16
N THR A 9 6.33 15.78 -16.92
CA THR A 9 7.56 16.55 -17.12
C THR A 9 7.96 17.20 -15.80
N ILE A 10 9.16 16.89 -15.30
CA ILE A 10 9.72 17.48 -14.09
C ILE A 10 10.98 18.23 -14.51
N GLU A 11 11.04 19.54 -14.25
CA GLU A 11 12.18 20.39 -14.62
C GLU A 11 12.55 20.30 -16.12
N GLY A 12 11.54 20.16 -16.99
CA GLY A 12 11.74 20.03 -18.45
C GLY A 12 12.19 18.64 -18.91
N LYS A 13 12.32 17.66 -18.00
CA LYS A 13 12.65 16.28 -18.33
C LYS A 13 11.40 15.39 -18.28
N GLU A 14 11.14 14.67 -19.37
CA GLU A 14 10.13 13.61 -19.39
C GLU A 14 10.46 12.56 -18.32
N THR A 15 9.45 12.26 -17.51
CA THR A 15 9.55 11.35 -16.38
C THR A 15 8.31 10.47 -16.36
N LEU A 16 8.53 9.18 -16.14
CA LEU A 16 7.46 8.22 -15.89
C LEU A 16 7.22 8.10 -14.38
N LEU A 17 5.96 8.17 -13.98
CA LEU A 17 5.54 7.93 -12.59
C LEU A 17 4.50 6.82 -12.51
N LEU A 18 4.47 6.16 -11.36
CA LEU A 18 3.46 5.17 -10.99
C LEU A 18 2.44 5.84 -10.07
N SER A 19 1.16 5.65 -10.34
CA SER A 19 0.07 6.28 -9.59
C SER A 19 -1.06 5.29 -9.34
N ILE A 20 -1.72 5.39 -8.20
CA ILE A 20 -2.99 4.69 -7.96
C ILE A 20 -4.13 5.35 -8.74
N ILE A 21 -4.05 6.66 -9.04
CA ILE A 21 -5.07 7.41 -9.77
C ILE A 21 -4.60 7.71 -11.21
N ASN A 22 -5.48 7.56 -12.20
CA ASN A 22 -5.28 8.11 -13.54
C ASN A 22 -6.29 9.24 -13.82
N PRO A 23 -5.86 10.51 -13.90
CA PRO A 23 -6.75 11.65 -14.13
C PRO A 23 -7.38 11.67 -15.54
N GLU A 24 -6.87 10.88 -16.49
CA GLU A 24 -7.53 10.70 -17.80
C GLU A 24 -8.75 9.77 -17.73
N ILE A 25 -8.81 8.92 -16.69
CA ILE A 25 -9.92 7.99 -16.45
C ILE A 25 -10.89 8.57 -15.42
N ASP A 26 -10.36 9.18 -14.36
CA ASP A 26 -11.13 9.87 -13.32
C ASP A 26 -10.82 11.37 -13.38
N THR A 27 -11.58 12.09 -14.21
CA THR A 27 -11.35 13.51 -14.51
C THR A 27 -11.65 14.44 -13.33
N GLU A 28 -12.38 13.97 -12.32
CA GLU A 28 -12.61 14.70 -11.08
C GLU A 28 -11.45 14.53 -10.09
N ALA A 29 -10.61 13.51 -10.29
CA ALA A 29 -9.45 13.25 -9.46
C ALA A 29 -8.29 14.20 -9.71
N LYS A 30 -7.71 14.70 -8.62
CA LYS A 30 -6.45 15.42 -8.65
C LYS A 30 -5.30 14.46 -8.39
N LEU A 31 -4.30 14.49 -9.26
CA LEU A 31 -3.05 13.77 -9.02
C LEU A 31 -2.26 14.49 -7.92
N THR A 32 -2.48 14.09 -6.67
CA THR A 32 -1.70 14.60 -5.53
C THR A 32 -0.45 13.74 -5.28
N ALA A 33 0.48 14.25 -4.49
CA ALA A 33 1.64 13.48 -4.03
C ALA A 33 1.26 12.22 -3.22
N LYS A 34 0.03 12.13 -2.69
CA LYS A 34 -0.46 10.92 -2.00
C LYS A 34 -0.95 9.85 -2.96
N ALA A 35 -1.20 10.18 -4.22
CA ALA A 35 -1.61 9.24 -5.26
C ALA A 35 -0.41 8.67 -6.05
N ILE A 36 0.74 9.36 -6.03
CA ILE A 36 1.93 8.95 -6.77
C ILE A 36 2.73 7.93 -5.95
N VAL A 37 2.72 6.66 -6.36
CA VAL A 37 3.47 5.56 -5.73
C VAL A 37 4.99 5.79 -5.81
N GLY A 38 5.47 6.26 -6.96
CA GLY A 38 6.90 6.45 -7.19
C GLY A 38 7.23 6.89 -8.62
N PHE A 39 8.53 6.99 -8.90
CA PHE A 39 9.08 7.45 -10.17
C PHE A 39 9.96 6.37 -10.78
N VAL A 40 9.79 6.12 -12.08
CA VAL A 40 10.66 5.20 -12.84
C VAL A 40 12.00 5.91 -13.09
N LEU A 41 13.09 5.24 -12.75
CA LEU A 41 14.45 5.80 -12.83
C LEU A 41 15.02 5.72 -14.24
N ASP A 42 14.80 4.61 -14.93
CA ASP A 42 15.22 4.35 -16.30
C ASP A 42 14.06 3.74 -17.08
N THR A 43 13.55 4.49 -18.06
CA THR A 43 12.39 4.11 -18.87
C THR A 43 12.67 2.94 -19.81
N ASN A 44 13.95 2.58 -20.02
CA ASN A 44 14.36 1.45 -20.85
C ASN A 44 14.43 0.13 -20.07
N LYS A 45 14.24 0.17 -18.74
CA LYS A 45 14.27 -1.01 -17.87
C LYS A 45 12.86 -1.39 -17.42
N PRO A 46 12.60 -2.67 -17.15
CA PRO A 46 11.35 -3.10 -16.54
C PRO A 46 11.07 -2.37 -15.22
N ILE A 47 9.79 -2.24 -14.87
CA ILE A 47 9.38 -1.78 -13.54
C ILE A 47 9.81 -2.85 -12.52
N SER A 48 10.61 -2.45 -11.54
CA SER A 48 11.14 -3.34 -10.50
C SER A 48 11.48 -2.55 -9.24
N THR A 49 11.83 -3.26 -8.15
CA THR A 49 12.34 -2.67 -6.91
C THR A 49 13.53 -1.74 -7.11
N GLU A 50 14.39 -2.04 -8.09
CA GLU A 50 15.62 -1.29 -8.34
C GLU A 50 15.43 -0.13 -9.32
N ASN A 51 14.40 -0.20 -10.16
CA ASN A 51 14.12 0.80 -11.19
C ASN A 51 12.99 1.78 -10.80
N VAL A 52 12.47 1.68 -9.58
CA VAL A 52 11.46 2.60 -9.06
C VAL A 52 11.95 3.24 -7.78
N ARG A 53 11.98 4.57 -7.77
CA ARG A 53 12.14 5.36 -6.55
C ARG A 53 10.77 5.66 -5.97
N LEU A 54 10.46 5.01 -4.85
CA LEU A 54 9.21 5.23 -4.14
C LEU A 54 9.08 6.67 -3.64
N ASN A 55 7.86 7.19 -3.67
CA ASN A 55 7.55 8.52 -3.19
C ASN A 55 7.29 8.48 -1.67
N PRO A 56 8.11 9.12 -0.83
CA PRO A 56 7.97 9.05 0.62
C PRO A 56 6.61 9.57 1.12
N THR A 57 6.01 10.55 0.44
CA THR A 57 4.67 11.05 0.76
C THR A 57 3.61 9.97 0.61
N PHE A 58 3.71 9.15 -0.44
CA PHE A 58 2.83 8.00 -0.64
C PHE A 58 3.08 6.93 0.41
N ILE A 59 4.34 6.60 0.73
CA ILE A 59 4.66 5.60 1.76
C ILE A 59 4.08 5.98 3.12
N ASP A 60 4.26 7.23 3.55
CA ASP A 60 3.69 7.75 4.79
C ASP A 60 2.16 7.69 4.77
N HIS A 61 1.54 8.13 3.67
CA HIS A 61 0.09 8.06 3.50
C HIS A 61 -0.44 6.62 3.57
N PHE A 62 0.18 5.70 2.83
CA PHE A 62 -0.15 4.28 2.78
C PHE A 62 -0.17 3.64 4.17
N HIS A 63 0.88 3.86 4.97
CA HIS A 63 0.94 3.31 6.32
C HIS A 63 -0.07 3.98 7.27
N LYS A 64 -0.29 5.29 7.17
CA LYS A 64 -1.35 5.97 7.94
C LYS A 64 -2.74 5.45 7.62
N THR A 65 -3.00 5.17 6.35
CA THR A 65 -4.26 4.57 5.89
C THR A 65 -4.44 3.17 6.45
N ILE A 66 -3.38 2.35 6.53
CA ILE A 66 -3.43 1.03 7.18
C ILE A 66 -3.77 1.16 8.68
N VAL A 67 -3.15 2.10 9.38
CA VAL A 67 -3.44 2.37 10.80
C VAL A 67 -4.90 2.73 11.00
N PHE A 68 -5.39 3.68 10.20
CA PHE A 68 -6.79 4.08 10.26
C PHE A 68 -7.73 2.91 9.94
N PHE A 69 -7.45 2.16 8.88
CA PHE A 69 -8.24 1.00 8.48
C PHE A 69 -8.35 -0.03 9.59
N ALA A 70 -7.22 -0.41 10.20
CA ALA A 70 -7.20 -1.44 11.25
C ALA A 70 -7.98 -1.06 12.51
N GLN A 71 -8.11 0.25 12.79
CA GLN A 71 -8.88 0.75 13.94
C GLN A 71 -10.39 0.57 13.79
N PHE A 72 -10.90 0.62 12.55
CA PHE A 72 -12.34 0.69 12.29
C PHE A 72 -12.86 -0.46 11.43
N ASN A 73 -12.02 -1.44 11.11
CA ASN A 73 -12.44 -2.60 10.33
C ASN A 73 -13.03 -3.68 11.24
N ASP A 74 -14.33 -3.96 11.08
CA ASP A 74 -15.07 -4.96 11.85
C ASP A 74 -14.44 -6.36 11.77
N GLY A 75 -13.89 -6.73 10.62
CA GLY A 75 -13.21 -8.02 10.43
C GLY A 75 -11.96 -8.16 11.30
N ILE A 76 -11.17 -7.10 11.41
CA ILE A 76 -10.00 -7.04 12.30
C ILE A 76 -10.46 -7.03 13.76
N ILE A 77 -11.50 -6.26 14.10
CA ILE A 77 -12.05 -6.19 15.46
C ILE A 77 -12.49 -7.58 15.93
N HIS A 78 -13.29 -8.29 15.13
CA HIS A 78 -13.72 -9.65 15.46
C HIS A 78 -12.55 -10.64 15.53
N LEU A 79 -11.55 -10.49 14.68
CA LEU A 79 -10.34 -11.32 14.73
C LEU A 79 -9.58 -11.14 16.05
N VAL A 80 -9.40 -9.89 16.51
CA VAL A 80 -8.67 -9.62 17.76
C VAL A 80 -9.43 -10.11 18.98
N GLU A 81 -10.76 -9.95 19.01
CA GLU A 81 -11.63 -10.44 20.07
C GLU A 81 -11.49 -11.96 20.26
N GLN A 82 -11.38 -12.71 19.15
CA GLN A 82 -11.18 -14.16 19.20
C GLN A 82 -9.75 -14.56 19.59
N GLN A 83 -8.75 -13.86 19.06
CA GLN A 83 -7.34 -14.20 19.27
C GLN A 83 -6.88 -13.96 20.71
N GLN A 84 -7.46 -12.98 21.40
CA GLN A 84 -7.10 -12.53 22.75
C GLN A 84 -5.69 -11.92 22.86
N ASN A 85 -4.61 -12.61 22.46
CA ASN A 85 -3.24 -12.09 22.54
C ASN A 85 -2.42 -12.49 21.32
N GLY A 86 -1.45 -11.66 20.91
CA GLY A 86 -0.52 -11.97 19.82
C GLY A 86 -0.36 -10.81 18.84
N PHE A 87 -0.37 -11.11 17.55
CA PHE A 87 -0.25 -10.12 16.49
C PHE A 87 -1.32 -10.31 15.41
N VAL A 88 -1.82 -9.21 14.87
CA VAL A 88 -2.56 -9.19 13.60
C VAL A 88 -1.63 -8.68 12.51
N TYR A 89 -1.58 -9.38 11.40
CA TYR A 89 -0.76 -9.05 10.24
C TYR A 89 -1.64 -8.46 9.13
N ILE A 90 -1.18 -7.35 8.55
CA ILE A 90 -1.77 -6.75 7.36
C ILE A 90 -1.01 -7.28 6.16
N ASN A 91 -1.72 -7.99 5.28
CA ASN A 91 -1.09 -8.73 4.19
C ASN A 91 -1.35 -8.05 2.85
N ASP A 92 -0.33 -8.09 2.00
CA ASP A 92 -0.40 -7.84 0.57
C ASP A 92 -1.02 -9.06 -0.11
N LEU A 93 -2.12 -8.84 -0.82
CA LEU A 93 -2.86 -9.86 -1.54
C LEU A 93 -2.34 -10.10 -2.95
N ARG A 94 -1.12 -9.66 -3.29
CA ARG A 94 -0.49 -9.94 -4.58
C ARG A 94 -0.32 -11.44 -4.80
N ASN A 95 -0.12 -12.20 -3.73
CA ASN A 95 0.10 -13.64 -3.77
C ASN A 95 -1.13 -14.43 -3.22
N LYS A 96 -2.25 -14.40 -3.95
CA LYS A 96 -3.51 -15.09 -3.54
C LYS A 96 -3.47 -16.62 -3.69
N ALA A 97 -2.46 -17.16 -4.36
CA ALA A 97 -2.43 -18.57 -4.75
C ALA A 97 -1.92 -19.49 -3.62
N GLU A 98 -1.27 -18.93 -2.60
CA GLU A 98 -0.67 -19.71 -1.54
C GLU A 98 -1.57 -19.81 -0.32
N LYS A 99 -1.60 -21.00 0.29
CA LYS A 99 -2.33 -21.26 1.54
C LYS A 99 -1.68 -20.55 2.74
N GLU A 100 -0.41 -20.19 2.63
CA GLU A 100 0.37 -19.52 3.66
C GLU A 100 0.84 -18.17 3.16
N VAL A 101 0.75 -17.14 4.01
CA VAL A 101 1.24 -15.80 3.68
C VAL A 101 2.75 -15.79 3.82
N ARG A 102 3.45 -15.43 2.73
CA ARG A 102 4.91 -15.25 2.77
C ARG A 102 5.27 -14.03 3.62
N LYS A 103 6.42 -14.08 4.29
CA LYS A 103 6.85 -12.98 5.18
C LYS A 103 7.06 -11.66 4.43
N GLU A 104 7.48 -11.75 3.18
CA GLU A 104 7.66 -10.63 2.26
C GLU A 104 6.34 -9.99 1.80
N ASP A 105 5.21 -10.69 1.94
CA ASP A 105 3.87 -10.19 1.65
C ASP A 105 3.20 -9.60 2.90
N ILE A 106 3.85 -9.63 4.07
CA ILE A 106 3.37 -8.91 5.26
C ILE A 106 3.75 -7.45 5.14
N ILE A 107 2.76 -6.56 5.08
CA ILE A 107 2.96 -5.11 5.02
C ILE A 107 3.36 -4.56 6.39
N GLY A 108 2.76 -5.06 7.45
CA GLY A 108 3.03 -4.67 8.83
C GLY A 108 2.16 -5.43 9.81
N SER A 109 2.33 -5.12 11.09
CA SER A 109 1.62 -5.82 12.17
C SER A 109 1.19 -4.90 13.29
N PHE A 110 0.15 -5.31 14.00
CA PHE A 110 -0.30 -4.72 15.26
C PHE A 110 -0.21 -5.78 16.36
N GLU A 111 0.16 -5.36 17.55
CA GLU A 111 0.03 -6.16 18.77
C GLU A 111 -1.44 -6.24 19.19
N VAL A 112 -1.84 -7.41 19.69
CA VAL A 112 -3.14 -7.69 20.28
C VAL A 112 -2.93 -8.08 21.73
N LYS A 113 -3.69 -7.46 22.64
CA LYS A 113 -3.70 -7.82 24.06
C LYS A 113 -5.12 -7.83 24.60
N ASN A 114 -5.47 -8.87 25.35
CA ASN A 114 -6.79 -9.04 25.96
C ASN A 114 -7.99 -8.81 25.02
N GLY A 115 -7.87 -9.25 23.78
CA GLY A 115 -8.94 -9.11 22.78
C GLY A 115 -8.97 -7.74 22.08
N GLU A 116 -8.00 -6.87 22.35
CA GLU A 116 -7.96 -5.51 21.82
C GLU A 116 -6.73 -5.28 20.94
N LEU A 117 -6.92 -4.55 19.85
CA LEU A 117 -5.84 -4.08 18.98
C LEU A 117 -5.11 -2.90 19.65
N ILE A 118 -3.81 -3.02 19.92
CA ILE A 118 -3.03 -1.92 20.48
C ILE A 118 -2.72 -0.91 19.38
N HIS A 119 -3.50 0.17 19.29
CA HIS A 119 -3.45 1.11 18.16
C HIS A 119 -2.06 1.71 17.87
N ASN A 120 -1.30 2.05 18.91
CA ASN A 120 0.04 2.65 18.77
C ASN A 120 1.15 1.62 18.58
N SER A 121 0.81 0.33 18.42
CA SER A 121 1.78 -0.76 18.24
C SER A 121 2.11 -1.06 16.77
N TYR A 122 1.53 -0.31 15.81
CA TYR A 122 1.76 -0.59 14.40
C TYR A 122 3.25 -0.57 14.07
N GLN A 123 3.73 -1.68 13.49
CA GLN A 123 5.09 -1.80 13.00
C GLN A 123 5.04 -2.13 11.51
N PRO A 124 5.50 -1.23 10.63
CA PRO A 124 5.68 -1.55 9.22
C PRO A 124 6.78 -2.60 9.07
N ASN A 125 6.57 -3.59 8.20
CA ASN A 125 7.58 -4.58 7.90
C ASN A 125 8.68 -3.94 7.03
N ARG A 126 9.87 -3.78 7.57
CA ARG A 126 11.01 -3.15 6.84
C ARG A 126 11.47 -3.95 5.62
N ALA A 127 11.18 -5.25 5.58
CA ALA A 127 11.50 -6.10 4.44
C ALA A 127 10.45 -6.01 3.31
N TYR A 128 9.26 -5.47 3.59
CA TYR A 128 8.17 -5.38 2.63
C TYR A 128 8.54 -4.49 1.44
N LYS A 129 8.13 -4.92 0.24
CA LYS A 129 8.34 -4.21 -1.02
C LYS A 129 7.01 -4.03 -1.75
N MET A 130 6.60 -2.77 -1.92
CA MET A 130 5.38 -2.40 -2.66
C MET A 130 5.40 -2.80 -4.13
N ILE A 131 6.58 -2.99 -4.70
CA ILE A 131 6.78 -3.41 -6.09
C ILE A 131 7.77 -4.55 -6.05
N THR A 132 7.46 -5.67 -6.68
CA THR A 132 8.38 -6.82 -6.86
C THR A 132 8.31 -7.30 -8.31
N ALA A 133 9.00 -8.40 -8.62
CA ALA A 133 8.84 -9.09 -9.89
C ALA A 133 7.40 -9.61 -10.12
N ASP A 134 6.63 -9.85 -9.05
CA ASP A 134 5.24 -10.28 -9.11
C ASP A 134 4.26 -9.12 -9.33
N GLY A 135 4.78 -7.90 -9.48
CA GLY A 135 4.02 -6.67 -9.72
C GLY A 135 3.88 -5.80 -8.48
N ALA A 136 2.96 -4.84 -8.58
CA ALA A 136 2.64 -3.91 -7.50
C ALA A 136 1.78 -4.57 -6.42
N PHE A 137 1.80 -3.95 -5.23
CA PHE A 137 0.99 -4.35 -4.08
C PHE A 137 -0.50 -4.45 -4.42
N VAL A 138 -1.19 -5.38 -3.75
CA VAL A 138 -2.63 -5.56 -3.86
C VAL A 138 -3.22 -5.54 -2.46
N LEU A 139 -4.22 -4.68 -2.23
CA LEU A 139 -4.87 -4.56 -0.93
C LEU A 139 -6.22 -5.29 -0.92
N GLN A 140 -6.76 -5.48 0.29
CA GLN A 140 -8.17 -5.83 0.46
C GLN A 140 -9.05 -4.71 -0.12
N PRO A 141 -10.22 -5.02 -0.72
CA PRO A 141 -11.06 -4.03 -1.39
C PRO A 141 -11.40 -2.80 -0.54
N GLU A 142 -11.69 -2.99 0.75
CA GLU A 142 -12.06 -1.92 1.67
C GLU A 142 -10.88 -1.00 1.99
N LEU A 143 -9.69 -1.59 2.18
CA LEU A 143 -8.44 -0.85 2.39
C LEU A 143 -8.01 -0.12 1.11
N GLU A 144 -8.19 -0.76 -0.06
CA GLU A 144 -7.99 -0.16 -1.38
C GLU A 144 -8.88 1.08 -1.54
N ALA A 145 -10.20 0.95 -1.33
CA ALA A 145 -11.15 2.07 -1.43
C ALA A 145 -10.82 3.22 -0.46
N LEU A 146 -10.38 2.91 0.76
CA LEU A 146 -9.96 3.91 1.72
C LEU A 146 -8.68 4.65 1.26
N LEU A 147 -7.69 3.92 0.74
CA LEU A 147 -6.47 4.51 0.19
C LEU A 147 -6.79 5.45 -0.97
N TYR A 148 -7.71 5.05 -1.86
CA TYR A 148 -8.18 5.91 -2.95
C TYR A 148 -8.86 7.19 -2.43
N SER A 149 -9.88 7.06 -1.60
CA SER A 149 -10.70 8.21 -1.15
C SER A 149 -9.92 9.25 -0.34
N THR A 150 -8.77 8.89 0.22
CA THR A 150 -7.92 9.77 1.04
C THR A 150 -6.69 10.32 0.30
N ALA A 151 -6.54 9.96 -0.98
CA ALA A 151 -5.47 10.41 -1.86
C ALA A 151 -5.79 11.70 -2.65
N TYR A 152 -7.03 12.20 -2.60
CA TYR A 152 -7.47 13.45 -3.25
C TYR A 152 -7.05 14.72 -2.49
#